data_AF-A0A925KMB6-F1
#
_entry.id   AF-A0A925KMB6-F1
#
_cell.length_a   1.000
_cell.length_b   1.000
_cell.length_c   1.000
_cell.angle_alpha   90.00
_cell.angle_beta   90.00
_cell.angle_gamma   90.00
#
_symmetry.space_group_name_H-M   'P 1'
#
loop_
_entity.id
_entity.type
_entity.pdbx_description
1 polymer ?
#
loop_
_entity_poly.entity_id
_entity_poly.type
_entity_poly.pdbx_seq_one_letter_code
_entity_poly.pdbx_strand_id
1 'polypeptide(L)'
;RRADARQRRQTAPRGRLKVSVPMPFGILHTAPAVPEFFAAYPDIAVDMTMDDRVVDLVVAVRIARLAESSVIARKLAPSRMVVCASPAYLATHGMPTTPEDLARQNCIVYSYSPTPDVWRLTAPDGSELAVSVRGIFR
;
A
#
# COMPACT_ATOMS: atom_id res chain seq x y z
N ARG A 1 -12.97 -3.75 -49.24
CA ARG A 1 -12.68 -5.21 -49.17
C ARG A 1 -11.18 -5.34 -48.93
N ARG A 2 -10.61 -5.80 -47.82
CA ARG A 2 -11.08 -6.60 -46.68
C ARG A 2 -10.50 -6.01 -45.38
N ALA A 3 -11.38 -5.59 -44.47
CA ALA A 3 -11.15 -5.79 -43.06
C ALA A 3 -11.65 -7.22 -42.75
N ASP A 4 -10.92 -7.96 -41.91
CA ASP A 4 -11.47 -9.01 -41.02
C ASP A 4 -10.30 -9.47 -40.13
N ALA A 5 -10.25 -8.96 -38.90
CA ALA A 5 -10.84 -9.61 -37.73
C ALA A 5 -9.95 -10.75 -37.21
N ARG A 6 -8.87 -10.38 -36.51
CA ARG A 6 -8.23 -11.30 -35.55
C ARG A 6 -9.17 -11.42 -34.36
N GLN A 7 -10.18 -12.27 -34.52
CA GLN A 7 -11.05 -12.68 -33.43
C GLN A 7 -10.18 -13.46 -32.43
N ARG A 8 -9.61 -12.75 -31.46
CA ARG A 8 -9.12 -13.38 -30.23
C ARG A 8 -10.34 -14.02 -29.62
N ARG A 9 -10.51 -15.33 -29.81
CA ARG A 9 -11.30 -16.16 -28.90
C ARG A 9 -10.71 -15.89 -27.51
N GLN A 10 -11.34 -15.01 -26.74
CA GLN A 10 -11.04 -14.88 -25.33
C GLN A 10 -11.54 -16.18 -24.71
N THR A 11 -10.65 -17.17 -24.63
CA THR A 11 -10.87 -18.31 -23.74
C THR A 11 -11.16 -17.73 -22.36
N ALA A 12 -12.25 -18.18 -21.73
CA ALA A 12 -12.57 -17.75 -20.37
C ALA A 12 -11.31 -17.87 -19.49
N PRO A 13 -10.99 -16.84 -18.67
CA PRO A 13 -9.83 -16.88 -17.78
C PRO A 13 -9.87 -18.12 -16.89
N ARG A 14 -8.76 -18.85 -16.80
CA ARG A 14 -8.64 -20.08 -16.02
C ARG A 14 -7.23 -20.29 -15.49
N GLY A 15 -7.10 -21.06 -14.42
CA GLY A 15 -5.82 -21.39 -13.80
C GLY A 15 -5.58 -20.66 -12.48
N ARG A 16 -4.32 -20.58 -12.04
CA ARG A 16 -3.98 -20.06 -10.71
C ARG A 16 -3.42 -18.64 -10.79
N LEU A 17 -4.06 -17.73 -10.06
CA LEU A 17 -3.61 -16.35 -9.89
C LEU A 17 -2.90 -16.21 -8.53
N LYS A 18 -1.61 -15.89 -8.56
CA LYS A 18 -0.86 -15.53 -7.35
C LYS A 18 -0.96 -14.03 -7.10
N VAL A 19 -1.46 -13.65 -5.94
CA VAL A 19 -1.70 -12.26 -5.55
C VAL A 19 -1.00 -11.97 -4.23
N SER A 20 -0.26 -10.86 -4.16
CA SER A 20 0.24 -10.35 -2.89
C SER A 20 -0.32 -8.96 -2.61
N VAL A 21 -0.78 -8.74 -1.39
CA VAL A 21 -1.39 -7.48 -0.94
C VAL A 21 -0.90 -7.10 0.46
N PRO A 22 -0.87 -5.82 0.85
CA PRO A 22 -0.64 -5.42 2.23
C PRO A 22 -1.75 -6.00 3.11
N MET A 23 -1.43 -6.48 4.31
CA MET A 23 -2.40 -7.15 5.18
C MET A 23 -3.68 -6.32 5.43
N PRO A 24 -3.59 -5.02 5.80
CA PRO A 24 -4.79 -4.21 6.00
C PRO A 24 -5.64 -4.08 4.73
N PHE A 25 -5.00 -3.96 3.56
CA PHE A 25 -5.71 -3.90 2.28
C PHE A 25 -6.37 -5.24 1.94
N GLY A 26 -5.69 -6.34 2.23
CA GLY A 26 -6.21 -7.69 2.05
C GLY A 26 -7.48 -7.91 2.84
N ILE A 27 -7.50 -7.52 4.12
CA ILE A 27 -8.67 -7.67 5.00
C ILE A 27 -9.79 -6.70 4.62
N LEU A 28 -9.46 -5.42 4.42
CA LEU A 28 -10.47 -4.36 4.25
C LEU A 28 -11.06 -4.28 2.84
N HIS A 29 -10.34 -4.75 1.82
CA HIS A 29 -10.72 -4.50 0.42
C HIS A 29 -10.63 -5.73 -0.47
N THR A 30 -9.55 -6.51 -0.40
CA THR A 30 -9.36 -7.65 -1.32
C THR A 30 -10.29 -8.82 -0.96
N ALA A 31 -10.23 -9.31 0.28
CA ALA A 31 -11.03 -10.45 0.71
C ALA A 31 -12.55 -10.23 0.55
N PRO A 32 -13.12 -9.04 0.84
CA PRO A 32 -14.53 -8.76 0.56
C PRO A 32 -14.91 -8.84 -0.93
N ALA A 33 -13.99 -8.59 -1.86
CA ALA A 33 -14.25 -8.64 -3.31
C ALA A 33 -14.10 -10.05 -3.91
N VAL A 34 -13.48 -10.99 -3.18
CA VAL A 34 -13.20 -12.35 -3.66
C VAL A 34 -14.46 -13.13 -4.05
N PRO A 35 -15.57 -13.10 -3.28
CA PRO A 35 -16.79 -13.86 -3.64
C PRO A 35 -17.37 -13.44 -5.00
N GLU A 36 -17.49 -12.13 -5.25
CA GLU A 36 -17.97 -11.60 -6.53
C GLU A 36 -17.02 -11.99 -7.67
N PHE A 37 -15.71 -11.92 -7.43
CA PHE A 37 -14.71 -12.33 -8.40
C PHE A 37 -14.83 -13.81 -8.79
N PHE A 38 -15.01 -14.72 -7.82
CA PHE A 38 -15.18 -16.15 -8.12
C PHE A 38 -16.52 -16.47 -8.78
N ALA A 39 -17.57 -15.71 -8.52
CA ALA A 39 -18.83 -15.84 -9.25
C ALA A 39 -18.66 -15.47 -10.74
N ALA A 40 -17.86 -14.44 -11.04
CA ALA A 40 -17.55 -14.03 -12.42
C ALA A 40 -16.54 -14.96 -13.12
N TYR A 41 -15.62 -15.58 -12.37
CA TYR A 41 -14.52 -16.38 -12.90
C TYR A 41 -14.35 -17.72 -12.14
N PRO A 42 -15.26 -18.69 -12.34
CA PRO A 42 -15.28 -19.93 -11.56
C PRO A 42 -14.10 -20.87 -11.84
N ASP A 43 -13.42 -20.72 -12.98
CA ASP A 43 -12.26 -21.54 -13.36
C ASP A 43 -10.91 -20.97 -12.87
N ILE A 44 -10.93 -19.87 -12.10
CA ILE A 44 -9.74 -19.28 -11.48
C ILE A 44 -9.61 -19.74 -10.03
N ALA A 45 -8.42 -20.21 -9.67
CA ALA A 45 -7.99 -20.36 -8.28
C ALA A 45 -7.13 -19.17 -7.87
N VAL A 46 -7.36 -18.58 -6.70
CA VAL A 46 -6.52 -17.50 -6.15
C VAL A 46 -5.65 -18.04 -5.02
N ASP A 47 -4.35 -17.79 -5.12
CA ASP A 47 -3.35 -18.02 -4.07
C ASP A 47 -2.89 -16.65 -3.58
N MET A 48 -3.36 -16.23 -2.40
CA MET A 48 -3.16 -14.87 -1.89
C MET A 48 -2.24 -14.86 -0.67
N THR A 49 -1.18 -14.06 -0.73
CA THR A 49 -0.36 -13.72 0.44
C THR A 49 -0.68 -12.31 0.91
N MET A 50 -0.70 -12.14 2.24
CA MET A 50 -0.92 -10.86 2.90
C MET A 50 0.35 -10.48 3.65
N ASP A 51 1.26 -9.82 2.95
CA ASP A 51 2.55 -9.41 3.48
C ASP A 51 3.06 -8.17 2.72
N ASP A 52 3.97 -7.45 3.38
CA ASP A 52 4.58 -6.24 2.82
C ASP A 52 5.94 -6.50 2.16
N ARG A 53 6.31 -7.78 1.95
CA ARG A 53 7.59 -8.15 1.34
C ARG A 53 7.51 -7.99 -0.16
N VAL A 54 8.61 -7.56 -0.78
CA VAL A 54 8.74 -7.60 -2.24
C VAL A 54 9.16 -9.01 -2.64
N VAL A 55 8.29 -9.72 -3.35
CA VAL A 55 8.54 -11.07 -3.88
C VAL A 55 8.21 -11.09 -5.38
N ASP A 56 8.73 -12.07 -6.11
CA ASP A 56 8.49 -12.22 -7.54
C ASP A 56 7.04 -12.66 -7.78
N LEU A 57 6.25 -11.85 -8.49
CA LEU A 57 4.78 -11.93 -8.47
C LEU A 57 4.17 -11.73 -9.85
N VAL A 58 3.02 -12.37 -10.06
CA VAL A 58 2.18 -12.14 -11.24
C VAL A 58 1.30 -10.90 -11.05
N VAL A 59 0.75 -10.70 -9.84
CA VAL A 59 -0.03 -9.50 -9.47
C VAL A 59 0.31 -9.10 -8.04
N ALA A 60 0.58 -7.80 -7.83
CA ALA A 60 0.80 -7.22 -6.52
C ALA A 60 -0.04 -5.95 -6.35
N VAL A 61 -0.66 -5.81 -5.18
CA VAL A 61 -1.10 -4.50 -4.68
C VAL A 61 -0.04 -4.02 -3.71
N ARG A 62 0.36 -2.75 -3.82
CA ARG A 62 1.34 -2.14 -2.91
C ARG A 62 0.96 -0.70 -2.58
N ILE A 63 1.21 -0.30 -1.34
CA ILE A 63 1.17 1.10 -0.92
C ILE A 63 2.59 1.63 -1.09
N ALA A 64 2.86 2.23 -2.24
CA ALA A 64 4.19 2.70 -2.60
C ALA A 64 4.12 3.98 -3.42
N ARG A 65 5.18 4.79 -3.35
CA ARG A 65 5.47 5.72 -4.44
C ARG A 65 5.94 4.88 -5.62
N LEU A 66 5.38 5.11 -6.79
CA LEU A 66 5.75 4.37 -7.98
C LEU A 66 7.20 4.68 -8.31
N ALA A 67 8.10 3.74 -8.05
CA ALA A 67 9.47 3.81 -8.55
C ALA A 67 9.48 3.48 -10.04
N GLU A 68 10.49 3.98 -10.75
CA GLU A 68 10.82 3.43 -12.07
C GLU A 68 11.07 1.93 -11.89
N SER A 69 10.17 1.12 -12.44
CA SER A 69 10.18 -0.32 -12.28
C SER A 69 9.86 -0.97 -13.61
N SER A 70 10.38 -2.17 -13.83
CA SER A 70 10.11 -2.98 -15.02
C SER A 70 8.67 -3.54 -15.09
N VAL A 71 7.81 -3.17 -14.13
CA VAL A 71 6.43 -3.65 -14.02
C VAL A 71 5.44 -2.61 -14.52
N ILE A 72 4.36 -3.08 -15.15
CA ILE A 72 3.23 -2.22 -15.50
C ILE A 72 2.44 -1.95 -14.23
N ALA A 73 2.54 -0.73 -13.71
CA ALA A 73 1.80 -0.31 -12.54
C ALA A 73 0.52 0.46 -12.91
N ARG A 74 -0.55 0.20 -12.16
CA ARG A 74 -1.82 0.93 -12.25
C ARG A 74 -2.18 1.51 -10.89
N LYS A 75 -2.40 2.82 -10.82
CA LYS A 75 -2.90 3.48 -9.61
C LYS A 75 -4.33 3.00 -9.31
N LEU A 76 -4.55 2.46 -8.11
CA LEU A 76 -5.87 2.01 -7.65
C LEU A 76 -6.59 3.09 -6.83
N ALA A 77 -5.89 3.65 -5.84
CA ALA A 77 -6.41 4.69 -4.95
C ALA A 77 -5.24 5.46 -4.30
N PRO A 78 -5.46 6.69 -3.81
CA PRO A 78 -4.51 7.33 -2.90
C PRO A 78 -4.52 6.62 -1.53
N SER A 79 -3.38 6.63 -0.83
CA SER A 79 -3.29 6.24 0.58
C SER A 79 -2.76 7.42 1.38
N ARG A 80 -3.49 7.84 2.43
CA ARG A 80 -3.14 8.99 3.27
C ARG A 80 -2.63 8.49 4.62
N MET A 81 -1.38 8.78 4.92
CA MET A 81 -0.84 8.60 6.27
C MET A 81 -1.10 9.86 7.10
N VAL A 82 -1.37 9.67 8.38
CA VAL A 82 -1.53 10.75 9.36
C VAL A 82 -0.62 10.50 10.55
N VAL A 83 -0.09 11.56 11.14
CA VAL A 83 0.59 11.49 12.44
C VAL A 83 -0.48 11.50 13.51
N CYS A 84 -0.44 10.54 14.42
CA CYS A 84 -1.38 10.44 15.53
C CYS A 84 -0.65 9.96 16.79
N ALA A 85 -1.23 10.30 17.94
CA ALA A 85 -0.76 9.88 19.25
C ALA A 85 -1.97 9.69 20.16
N SER A 86 -1.83 8.84 21.19
CA SER A 86 -2.90 8.68 22.17
C SER A 86 -3.02 9.94 23.04
N PRO A 87 -4.23 10.30 23.50
CA PRO A 87 -4.40 11.46 24.40
C PRO A 87 -3.53 11.35 25.67
N ALA A 88 -3.39 10.14 26.22
CA ALA A 88 -2.56 9.89 27.40
C ALA A 88 -1.06 10.14 27.13
N TYR A 89 -0.57 9.78 25.95
CA TYR A 89 0.81 10.06 25.55
C TYR A 89 1.06 11.58 25.48
N LEU A 90 0.16 12.31 24.84
CA LEU A 90 0.26 13.77 24.67
C LEU A 90 0.13 14.53 26.00
N ALA A 91 -0.71 14.06 26.93
CA ALA A 91 -0.80 14.64 28.27
C ALA A 91 0.51 14.55 29.05
N THR A 92 1.32 13.51 28.78
CA THR A 92 2.59 13.25 29.47
C THR A 92 3.79 13.90 28.77
N HIS A 93 3.80 13.88 27.43
CA HIS A 93 4.96 14.28 26.61
C HIS A 93 4.78 15.62 25.88
N GLY A 94 3.62 16.26 26.06
CA GLY A 94 3.25 17.49 25.36
C GLY A 94 2.78 17.26 23.93
N MET A 95 2.02 18.23 23.41
CA MET A 95 1.58 18.25 22.02
C MET A 95 2.68 18.86 21.13
N PRO A 96 3.14 18.17 20.07
CA PRO A 96 3.99 18.76 19.04
C PRO A 96 3.30 19.97 18.39
N THR A 97 4.00 21.10 18.30
CA THR A 97 3.47 22.34 17.70
C THR A 97 4.01 22.57 16.30
N THR A 98 5.20 22.07 16.01
CA THR A 98 5.77 22.02 14.66
C THR A 98 6.12 20.58 14.27
N PRO A 99 6.23 20.29 12.96
CA PRO A 99 6.68 18.99 12.49
C PRO A 99 8.03 18.54 13.09
N GLU A 100 8.96 19.46 13.29
CA GLU A 100 10.30 19.20 13.81
C GLU A 100 10.29 18.73 15.27
N ASP A 101 9.26 19.08 16.05
CA ASP A 101 9.08 18.61 17.42
C ASP A 101 8.97 17.07 17.49
N LEU A 102 8.57 16.40 16.40
CA LEU A 102 8.50 14.94 16.31
C LEU A 102 9.86 14.28 16.50
N ALA A 103 10.98 14.95 16.18
CA ALA A 103 12.32 14.42 16.41
C ALA A 103 12.61 14.18 17.91
N ARG A 104 11.88 14.85 18.79
CA ARG A 104 12.01 14.72 20.25
C ARG A 104 11.07 13.68 20.84
N GLN A 105 10.07 13.23 20.09
CA GLN A 105 9.07 12.25 20.54
C GLN A 105 9.57 10.81 20.35
N ASN A 106 8.95 9.86 21.05
CA ASN A 106 9.18 8.43 20.85
C ASN A 106 8.24 7.91 19.75
N CYS A 107 8.65 8.07 18.49
CA CYS A 107 7.85 7.73 17.32
C CYS A 107 7.85 6.21 17.04
N ILE A 108 6.68 5.65 16.74
CA ILE A 108 6.54 4.29 16.23
C ILE A 108 6.85 4.33 14.73
N VAL A 109 7.96 3.71 14.32
CA VAL A 109 8.35 3.66 12.92
C VAL A 109 7.99 2.31 12.29
N TYR A 110 7.87 2.27 10.97
CA TYR A 110 7.49 1.06 10.25
C TYR A 110 8.70 0.48 9.51
N SER A 111 9.18 -0.69 9.95
CA SER A 111 10.43 -1.30 9.45
C SER A 111 10.47 -1.60 7.95
N TYR A 112 9.34 -1.79 7.28
CA TYR A 112 9.31 -2.02 5.82
C TYR A 112 9.26 -0.72 4.99
N SER A 113 9.26 0.44 5.63
CA SER A 113 9.47 1.72 4.92
C SER A 113 10.91 1.79 4.40
N PRO A 114 11.16 2.25 3.15
CA PRO A 114 12.51 2.46 2.64
C PRO A 114 13.34 3.47 3.45
N THR A 115 12.68 4.44 4.07
CA THR A 115 13.28 5.46 4.95
C THR A 115 12.50 5.50 6.27
N PRO A 116 12.64 4.48 7.13
CA PRO A 116 11.77 4.30 8.29
C PRO A 116 11.95 5.38 9.37
N ASP A 117 13.14 5.98 9.42
CA ASP A 117 13.56 7.07 10.31
C ASP A 117 13.32 8.47 9.71
N VAL A 118 12.79 8.57 8.48
CA VAL A 118 12.48 9.86 7.84
C VAL A 118 11.01 9.89 7.43
N TRP A 119 10.23 10.72 8.10
CA TRP A 119 8.83 10.97 7.77
C TRP A 119 8.74 12.14 6.80
N ARG A 120 7.99 11.96 5.71
CA ARG A 120 7.65 13.04 4.77
C ARG A 120 6.24 13.52 5.07
N LEU A 121 6.13 14.77 5.48
CA LEU A 121 4.87 15.43 5.81
C LEU A 121 4.54 16.42 4.70
N THR A 122 3.26 16.54 4.36
CA THR A 122 2.79 17.47 3.35
C THR A 122 2.05 18.62 4.03
N ALA A 123 2.50 19.84 3.80
CA ALA A 123 1.86 21.04 4.30
C ALA A 123 0.57 21.38 3.52
N PRO A 124 -0.31 22.25 4.04
CA PRO A 124 -1.55 22.63 3.35
C PRO A 124 -1.35 23.26 1.96
N ASP A 125 -0.19 23.88 1.72
CA ASP A 125 0.19 24.46 0.43
C ASP A 125 0.78 23.44 -0.56
N GLY A 126 0.88 22.17 -0.15
CA GLY A 126 1.42 21.07 -0.95
C GLY A 126 2.94 20.89 -0.86
N SER A 127 3.66 21.75 -0.13
CA SER A 127 5.09 21.55 0.09
C SER A 127 5.37 20.31 0.95
N GLU A 128 6.46 19.60 0.67
CA GLU A 128 6.90 18.45 1.45
C GLU A 128 8.01 18.85 2.43
N LEU A 129 7.87 18.40 3.68
CA LEU A 129 8.89 18.51 4.71
C LEU A 129 9.35 17.13 5.15
N ALA A 130 10.66 16.89 5.12
CA ALA A 130 11.26 15.67 5.65
C ALA A 130 11.68 15.90 7.11
N VAL A 131 11.17 15.07 8.02
CA VAL A 131 11.46 15.12 9.45
C VAL A 131 12.14 13.82 9.85
N SER A 132 13.32 13.94 10.47
CA SER A 132 13.98 12.79 11.09
C SER A 132 13.27 12.45 12.40
N VAL A 133 12.89 11.18 12.56
CA VAL A 133 12.20 10.68 13.76
C VAL A 133 12.98 9.55 14.39
N ARG A 134 12.71 9.30 15.66
CA ARG A 134 13.32 8.21 16.42
C ARG A 134 12.30 7.57 17.33
N GLY A 135 12.52 6.30 17.65
CA GLY A 135 11.77 5.63 18.70
C GLY A 135 12.25 4.22 18.93
N ILE A 136 11.80 3.66 20.04
CA ILE A 136 12.24 2.35 20.54
C ILE A 136 11.50 1.18 19.88
N PHE A 137 10.38 1.44 19.20
CA PHE A 137 9.54 0.43 18.54
C PHE A 137 9.58 0.60 17.02
N ARG A 138 9.73 -0.51 16.28
CA ARG A 138 9.92 -0.54 14.82
C ARG A 138 9.16 -1.68 14.14
#